data_AF-W8YLH8-F1
#
_entry.id   AF-W8YLH8-F1
#
_cell.length_a   1.000
_cell.length_b   1.000
_cell.length_c   1.000
_cell.angle_alpha   90.00
_cell.angle_beta   90.00
_cell.angle_gamma   90.00
#
_symmetry.space_group_name_H-M   'P 1'
#
loop_
_entity.id
_entity.type
_entity.pdbx_description
1 polymer ?
#
loop_
_entity_poly.entity_id
_entity_poly.type
_entity_poly.pdbx_seq_one_letter_code
_entity_poly.pdbx_strand_id
1 'polypeptide(L)'
;MPTFDSVQVTGSCTVQGALLVGGNQTVQNDLQVDGNQTIAQGLQVNGSQTILNHLDVEGSAAIGGTVSVFSRLIIDALPSAPGIASSPTAVNYYSSGSAAQPGLVLPGSDGSVYVLFVDVSGAVPALGIQRL
;
A
#
# COMPACT_ATOMS: atom_id res chain seq x y z
N MET A 1 42.29 29.09 -0.08
CA MET A 1 41.36 28.66 0.98
C MET A 1 42.04 27.56 1.75
N PRO A 2 42.18 27.65 3.08
CA PRO A 2 42.75 26.56 3.86
C PRO A 2 41.86 25.33 3.76
N THR A 3 42.47 24.15 3.72
CA THR A 3 41.80 22.85 3.80
C THR A 3 42.24 22.16 5.08
N PHE A 4 41.39 21.29 5.62
CA PHE A 4 41.68 20.48 6.81
C PHE A 4 41.53 19.00 6.44
N ASP A 5 42.49 18.17 6.84
CA ASP A 5 42.39 16.72 6.64
C ASP A 5 41.31 16.10 7.55
N SER A 6 41.12 16.67 8.74
CA SER A 6 40.10 16.26 9.71
C SER A 6 39.65 17.44 10.56
N VAL A 7 38.36 17.46 10.89
CA VAL A 7 37.74 18.42 11.80
C VAL A 7 36.85 17.65 12.77
N GLN A 8 37.13 17.76 14.06
CA GLN A 8 36.26 17.25 15.12
C GLN A 8 35.54 18.42 15.79
N VAL A 9 34.20 18.38 15.78
CA VAL A 9 33.36 19.34 16.50
C VAL A 9 32.67 18.61 17.64
N THR A 10 32.97 19.00 18.88
CA THR A 10 32.40 18.37 20.09
C THR A 10 31.15 19.09 20.61
N GLY A 11 30.85 20.27 20.08
CA GLY A 11 29.65 21.05 20.37
C GLY A 11 28.78 21.24 19.14
N SER A 12 27.87 22.23 19.21
CA SER A 12 27.01 22.58 18.09
C SER A 12 27.81 23.20 16.94
N CYS A 13 27.44 22.82 15.71
CA CYS A 13 27.95 23.42 14.48
C CYS A 13 26.79 24.01 13.69
N THR A 14 26.97 25.21 13.13
CA THR A 14 26.02 25.81 12.19
C THR A 14 26.77 26.14 10.90
N VAL A 15 26.30 25.60 9.78
CA VAL A 15 26.78 25.94 8.44
C VAL A 15 25.72 26.79 7.77
N GLN A 16 26.01 28.07 7.51
CA GLN A 16 25.05 29.00 6.91
C GLN A 16 24.93 28.84 5.38
N GLY A 17 25.85 28.11 4.76
CA GLY A 17 25.86 27.83 3.32
C GLY A 17 25.52 26.37 3.01
N ALA A 18 25.73 25.99 1.75
CA ALA A 18 25.59 24.59 1.34
C ALA A 18 26.67 23.71 1.98
N LEU A 19 26.26 22.52 2.44
CA LEU A 19 27.17 21.47 2.89
C LEU A 19 27.10 20.31 1.91
N LEU A 20 28.22 20.02 1.24
CA LEU A 20 28.39 18.80 0.47
C LEU A 20 29.14 17.78 1.34
N VAL A 21 28.51 16.65 1.63
CA VAL A 21 29.15 15.50 2.28
C VAL A 21 29.42 14.46 1.21
N GLY A 22 30.68 14.30 0.81
CA GLY A 22 31.07 13.36 -0.25
C GLY A 22 31.14 11.89 0.20
N GLY A 23 30.98 11.62 1.50
CA GLY A 23 30.97 10.29 2.09
C GLY A 23 29.66 9.97 2.78
N ASN A 24 29.67 8.91 3.59
CA ASN A 24 28.50 8.51 4.37
C ASN A 24 28.19 9.54 5.47
N GLN A 25 26.91 9.76 5.71
CA GLN A 25 26.42 10.59 6.81
C GLN A 25 25.58 9.74 7.76
N THR A 26 25.81 9.91 9.06
CA THR A 26 24.97 9.33 10.12
C THR A 26 24.40 10.46 10.95
N VAL A 27 23.08 10.50 11.10
CA VAL A 27 22.38 11.39 12.04
C VAL A 27 21.83 10.50 13.15
N GLN A 28 22.22 10.77 14.40
CA GLN A 28 21.87 9.88 15.53
C GLN A 28 20.49 10.16 16.12
N ASN A 29 20.00 11.39 15.97
CA ASN A 29 18.70 11.83 16.45
C ASN A 29 17.84 12.18 15.24
N ASP A 30 17.15 13.31 15.30
CA ASP A 30 16.23 13.75 14.27
C ASP A 30 16.94 14.43 13.10
N LEU A 31 16.41 14.20 11.90
CA LEU A 31 16.74 14.96 10.69
C LEU A 31 15.47 15.67 10.23
N GLN A 32 15.48 16.99 10.25
CA GLN A 32 14.48 17.82 9.61
C GLN A 32 15.03 18.35 8.29
N VAL A 33 14.25 18.20 7.22
CA VAL A 33 14.57 18.74 5.89
C VAL A 33 13.37 19.55 5.43
N ASP A 34 13.53 20.87 5.33
CA ASP A 34 12.43 21.76 4.93
C ASP A 34 12.21 21.80 3.41
N GLY A 35 13.16 21.24 2.65
CA GLY A 35 13.13 21.14 1.19
C GLY A 35 12.84 19.72 0.69
N ASN A 36 12.90 19.57 -0.63
CA ASN A 36 12.76 18.26 -1.27
C ASN A 36 13.99 17.39 -1.01
N GLN A 37 13.76 16.09 -0.83
CA GLN A 37 14.81 15.09 -0.72
C GLN A 37 14.70 14.09 -1.88
N THR A 38 15.84 13.71 -2.44
CA THR A 38 15.93 12.61 -3.42
C THR A 38 16.84 11.53 -2.85
N ILE A 39 16.34 10.29 -2.84
CA ILE A 39 17.11 9.11 -2.45
C ILE A 39 17.29 8.27 -3.71
N ALA A 40 18.53 8.17 -4.20
CA ALA A 40 18.81 7.51 -5.48
C ALA A 40 18.85 5.97 -5.39
N GLN A 41 18.88 5.42 -4.19
CA GLN A 41 19.00 4.00 -3.91
C GLN A 41 17.83 3.55 -3.02
N GLY A 42 18.03 2.55 -2.15
CA GLY A 42 17.00 2.11 -1.22
C GLY A 42 16.75 3.08 -0.06
N LEU A 43 15.51 3.15 0.38
CA LEU A 43 15.11 3.73 1.67
C LEU A 43 14.50 2.62 2.53
N GLN A 44 15.03 2.41 3.73
CA GLN A 44 14.42 1.58 4.75
C GLN A 44 13.93 2.47 5.89
N VAL A 45 12.65 2.35 6.23
CA VAL A 45 12.04 3.04 7.38
C VAL A 45 11.54 1.96 8.34
N ASN A 46 12.13 1.89 9.53
CA ASN A 46 11.72 0.91 10.56
C ASN A 46 10.52 1.39 11.40
N GLY A 47 10.23 2.70 11.34
CA GLY A 47 9.10 3.31 12.03
C GLY A 47 7.89 3.52 11.12
N SER A 48 6.92 4.29 11.60
CA SER A 48 5.77 4.71 10.80
C SER A 48 6.15 5.84 9.84
N GLN A 49 5.54 5.82 8.66
CA GLN A 49 5.66 6.89 7.67
C GLN A 49 4.29 7.48 7.37
N THR A 50 4.22 8.80 7.28
CA THR A 50 3.03 9.53 6.80
C THR A 50 3.40 10.28 5.53
N ILE A 51 2.57 10.14 4.49
CA ILE A 51 2.70 10.88 3.23
C ILE A 51 1.43 11.72 3.09
N LEU A 52 1.59 13.04 3.10
CA LEU A 52 0.45 13.97 3.13
C LEU A 52 -0.19 14.21 1.76
N ASN A 53 0.61 14.05 0.70
CA ASN A 53 0.19 14.31 -0.68
C ASN A 53 0.03 12.98 -1.43
N HIS A 54 0.95 12.72 -2.36
CA HIS A 54 0.86 11.57 -3.27
C HIS A 54 2.01 10.61 -3.01
N LEU A 55 1.71 9.32 -3.06
CA LEU A 55 2.69 8.25 -3.16
C LEU A 55 2.53 7.61 -4.53
N ASP A 56 3.57 7.68 -5.35
CA ASP A 56 3.68 6.93 -6.60
C ASP A 56 4.63 5.74 -6.39
N VAL A 57 4.26 4.58 -6.91
CA VAL A 57 5.03 3.34 -6.82
C VAL A 57 5.02 2.71 -8.21
N GLU A 58 6.12 2.90 -8.95
CA GLU A 58 6.28 2.35 -10.31
C GLU A 58 6.47 0.82 -10.31
N GLY A 59 6.90 0.26 -9.17
CA GLY A 59 7.08 -1.18 -8.97
C GLY A 59 5.94 -1.84 -8.20
N SER A 60 6.23 -2.94 -7.52
CA SER A 60 5.27 -3.64 -6.68
C SER A 60 5.25 -3.08 -5.26
N ALA A 61 4.06 -2.93 -4.68
CA ALA A 61 3.87 -2.69 -3.26
C ALA A 61 3.30 -3.94 -2.57
N ALA A 62 3.95 -4.41 -1.50
CA ALA A 62 3.45 -5.48 -0.65
C ALA A 62 2.99 -4.88 0.70
N ILE A 63 1.74 -5.13 1.08
CA ILE A 63 1.14 -4.58 2.29
C ILE A 63 0.75 -5.75 3.18
N GLY A 64 1.44 -5.90 4.31
CA GLY A 64 1.22 -7.00 5.26
C GLY A 64 0.05 -6.80 6.22
N GLY A 65 -0.66 -5.67 6.11
CA GLY A 65 -1.78 -5.29 6.97
C GLY A 65 -2.97 -4.77 6.18
N THR A 66 -3.79 -3.94 6.82
CA THR A 66 -5.02 -3.40 6.21
C THR A 66 -4.74 -2.21 5.30
N VAL A 67 -5.40 -2.17 4.15
CA VAL A 67 -5.50 -0.98 3.29
C VAL A 67 -6.88 -0.36 3.48
N SER A 68 -6.91 0.92 3.86
CA SER A 68 -8.15 1.71 3.92
C SER A 68 -8.10 2.81 2.85
N VAL A 69 -9.12 2.87 2.00
CA VAL A 69 -9.21 3.84 0.89
C VAL A 69 -10.51 4.62 1.03
N PHE A 70 -10.40 5.93 1.14
CA PHE A 70 -11.57 6.80 1.40
C PHE A 70 -12.35 7.19 0.15
N SER A 71 -11.68 7.27 -1.02
CA SER A 71 -12.32 7.75 -2.25
C SER A 71 -12.47 6.65 -3.29
N ARG A 72 -11.35 6.15 -3.85
CA ARG A 72 -11.40 5.16 -4.93
C ARG A 72 -10.16 4.28 -4.94
N LEU A 73 -10.38 2.98 -5.06
CA LEU A 73 -9.37 2.00 -5.44
C LEU A 73 -9.63 1.58 -6.88
N ILE A 74 -8.62 1.67 -7.75
CA ILE A 74 -8.65 1.19 -9.13
C ILE A 74 -7.63 0.05 -9.25
N ILE A 75 -8.03 -1.06 -9.85
CA ILE A 75 -7.18 -2.23 -10.12
C ILE A 75 -7.22 -2.43 -11.64
N ASP A 76 -6.12 -2.09 -12.33
CA ASP A 76 -6.08 -2.05 -13.81
C ASP A 76 -5.79 -3.44 -14.41
N ALA A 77 -4.92 -4.21 -13.77
CA ALA A 77 -4.63 -5.59 -14.17
C ALA A 77 -5.60 -6.56 -13.47
N LEU A 78 -6.64 -6.99 -14.19
CA LEU A 78 -7.41 -8.17 -13.81
C LEU A 78 -6.51 -9.40 -14.00
N PRO A 79 -6.39 -10.32 -13.03
CA PRO A 79 -5.69 -11.58 -13.26
C PRO A 79 -6.26 -12.23 -14.52
N SER A 80 -5.40 -12.59 -15.46
CA SER A 80 -5.82 -13.28 -16.68
C SER A 80 -6.44 -14.61 -16.27
N ALA A 81 -7.77 -14.70 -16.34
CA ALA A 81 -8.42 -15.99 -16.21
C ALA A 81 -7.89 -16.90 -17.33
N PRO A 82 -7.53 -18.16 -17.05
CA PRO A 82 -7.25 -19.11 -18.12
C PRO A 82 -8.48 -19.16 -19.03
N GLY A 83 -8.27 -19.10 -20.35
CA GLY A 83 -9.36 -18.97 -21.32
C GLY A 83 -10.42 -20.06 -21.13
N ILE A 84 -11.58 -19.67 -20.61
CA ILE A 84 -12.76 -20.54 -20.48
C ILE A 84 -13.84 -19.99 -21.42
N ALA A 85 -14.49 -20.90 -22.14
CA ALA A 85 -15.68 -20.59 -22.91
C ALA A 85 -16.71 -19.94 -21.96
N SER A 86 -17.27 -18.80 -22.38
CA SER A 86 -18.30 -18.09 -21.63
C SER A 86 -19.53 -18.97 -21.44
N SER A 87 -19.70 -19.50 -20.24
CA SER A 87 -20.99 -19.94 -19.73
C SER A 87 -21.57 -18.78 -18.92
N PRO A 88 -22.87 -18.45 -19.01
CA PRO A 88 -23.46 -17.43 -18.15
C PRO A 88 -23.27 -17.85 -16.69
N THR A 89 -22.28 -17.26 -16.01
CA THR A 89 -22.07 -17.48 -14.59
C THR A 89 -23.25 -16.83 -13.87
N ALA A 90 -24.22 -17.66 -13.47
CA ALA A 90 -25.29 -17.23 -12.59
C ALA A 90 -24.68 -16.74 -11.27
N VAL A 91 -25.02 -15.52 -10.88
CA VAL A 91 -24.76 -15.04 -9.52
C VAL A 91 -25.77 -15.75 -8.62
N ASN A 92 -25.28 -16.60 -7.72
CA ASN A 92 -26.12 -17.35 -6.79
C ASN A 92 -26.39 -16.49 -5.54
N TYR A 93 -27.67 -16.29 -5.21
CA TYR A 93 -28.08 -15.55 -4.01
C TYR A 93 -28.28 -16.51 -2.83
N TYR A 94 -27.62 -16.23 -1.70
CA TYR A 94 -27.72 -17.03 -0.48
C TYR A 94 -28.46 -16.25 0.61
N SER A 95 -29.25 -16.96 1.42
CA SER A 95 -29.96 -16.40 2.56
C SER A 95 -29.00 -15.97 3.68
N SER A 96 -29.37 -14.93 4.41
CA SER A 96 -28.69 -14.48 5.63
C SER A 96 -28.80 -15.58 6.69
N GLY A 97 -27.72 -16.33 6.95
CA GLY A 97 -27.73 -17.48 7.87
C GLY A 97 -26.88 -18.67 7.43
N SER A 98 -26.46 -18.75 6.16
CA SER A 98 -25.33 -19.61 5.76
C SER A 98 -24.03 -19.05 6.38
N ALA A 99 -23.12 -19.92 6.83
CA ALA A 99 -21.93 -19.57 7.62
C ALA A 99 -21.10 -18.39 7.07
N ALA A 100 -20.26 -17.78 7.91
CA ALA A 100 -19.30 -16.72 7.57
C ALA A 100 -18.43 -17.11 6.36
N GLN A 101 -18.92 -16.85 5.15
CA GLN A 101 -18.19 -17.15 3.94
C GLN A 101 -17.04 -16.15 3.81
N PRO A 102 -15.79 -16.62 3.67
CA PRO A 102 -14.68 -15.75 3.38
C PRO A 102 -14.91 -15.15 1.99
N GLY A 103 -14.82 -13.83 1.89
CA GLY A 103 -15.09 -13.15 0.63
C GLY A 103 -14.96 -11.64 0.73
N LEU A 104 -15.25 -10.97 -0.38
CA LEU A 104 -15.25 -9.53 -0.48
C LEU A 104 -16.54 -8.98 0.15
N VAL A 105 -16.40 -8.31 1.29
CA VAL A 105 -17.52 -7.67 1.99
C VAL A 105 -17.77 -6.29 1.38
N LEU A 106 -18.99 -6.06 0.89
CA LEU A 106 -19.39 -4.83 0.20
C LEU A 106 -20.68 -4.25 0.82
N PRO A 107 -20.76 -2.94 1.08
CA PRO A 107 -22.03 -2.30 1.37
C PRO A 107 -22.90 -2.26 0.10
N GLY A 108 -24.17 -2.64 0.24
CA GLY A 108 -25.18 -2.48 -0.79
C GLY A 108 -25.79 -1.09 -0.80
N SER A 109 -26.32 -0.68 -1.94
CA SER A 109 -27.09 0.57 -2.08
C SER A 109 -28.40 0.56 -1.30
N ASP A 110 -28.84 -0.60 -0.82
CA ASP A 110 -30.00 -0.81 0.03
C ASP A 110 -29.69 -0.66 1.54
N GLY A 111 -28.43 -0.38 1.89
CA GLY A 111 -27.97 -0.26 3.28
C GLY A 111 -27.62 -1.61 3.94
N SER A 112 -27.78 -2.73 3.22
CA SER A 112 -27.36 -4.05 3.70
C SER A 112 -25.87 -4.28 3.43
N VAL A 113 -25.22 -5.16 4.18
CA VAL A 113 -23.86 -5.61 3.87
C VAL A 113 -23.94 -6.95 3.14
N TYR A 114 -23.12 -7.12 2.11
CA TYR A 114 -23.03 -8.35 1.33
C TYR A 114 -21.63 -8.92 1.38
N VAL A 115 -21.51 -10.23 1.22
CA VAL A 115 -20.25 -10.90 0.90
C VAL A 115 -20.33 -11.52 -0.49
N LEU A 116 -19.34 -11.20 -1.33
CA LEU A 116 -19.10 -11.86 -2.61
C LEU A 116 -18.01 -12.92 -2.41
N PHE A 117 -18.27 -14.15 -2.81
CA PHE A 117 -17.35 -15.27 -2.62
C PHE A 117 -17.45 -16.23 -3.81
N VAL A 118 -16.43 -17.07 -3.98
CA VAL A 118 -16.46 -18.15 -4.97
C VAL A 118 -17.12 -19.35 -4.31
N ASP A 119 -18.30 -19.75 -4.79
CA ASP A 119 -18.94 -21.01 -4.39
C ASP A 119 -18.32 -22.17 -5.18
N VAL A 120 -17.75 -23.13 -4.45
CA VAL A 120 -17.15 -24.36 -5.00
C VAL A 120 -17.91 -25.62 -4.59
N SER A 121 -19.13 -25.48 -4.05
CA SER A 121 -19.97 -26.60 -3.62
C SER A 121 -20.53 -27.41 -4.81
N GLY A 122 -20.63 -26.80 -5.98
CA GLY A 122 -21.04 -27.44 -7.23
C GLY A 122 -19.88 -27.95 -8.08
N ALA A 123 -20.20 -28.66 -9.16
CA ALA A 123 -19.21 -29.17 -10.11
C ALA A 123 -18.50 -28.06 -10.93
N VAL A 124 -19.10 -26.87 -11.00
CA VAL A 124 -18.54 -25.68 -11.62
C VAL A 124 -18.57 -24.55 -10.59
N PRO A 125 -17.42 -23.90 -10.30
CA PRO A 125 -17.40 -22.75 -9.41
C PRO A 125 -18.31 -21.63 -9.90
N ALA A 126 -19.09 -21.04 -8.99
CA ALA A 126 -20.00 -19.93 -9.27
C ALA A 126 -19.69 -18.72 -8.38
N LEU A 127 -20.10 -17.52 -8.81
CA LEU A 127 -20.02 -16.34 -7.95
C LEU A 127 -21.24 -16.34 -7.04
N GLY A 128 -21.03 -16.44 -5.73
CA GLY A 128 -22.06 -16.32 -4.72
C GLY A 128 -22.14 -14.90 -4.17
N ILE A 129 -23.36 -14.46 -3.85
CA ILE A 129 -23.63 -13.25 -3.07
C ILE A 129 -24.54 -13.60 -1.90
N GLN A 130 -24.15 -13.19 -0.71
CA GLN A 130 -24.93 -13.40 0.51
C GLN A 130 -25.11 -12.07 1.24
N ARG A 131 -26.33 -11.80 1.71
CA ARG A 131 -26.57 -10.68 2.63
C ARG A 131 -26.15 -11.09 4.05
N LEU A 132 -25.31 -10.28 4.69
CA LEU A 132 -24.89 -10.43 6.08
C LEU A 132 -25.95 -9.86 7.05
#